data_AF-A0A2V9W1T0-F1
#
_entry.id   AF-A0A2V9W1T0-F1
#
_cell.length_a   1.000
_cell.length_b   1.000
_cell.length_c   1.000
_cell.angle_alpha   90.00
_cell.angle_beta   90.00
_cell.angle_gamma   90.00
#
_symmetry.space_group_name_H-M   'P 1'
#
loop_
_entity.id
_entity.type
_entity.pdbx_description
1 polymer ?
#
loop_
_entity_poly.entity_id
_entity_poly.type
_entity_poly.pdbx_seq_one_letter_code
_entity_poly.pdbx_strand_id
1 'polypeptide(L)'
;MKQIKYTTLVFILAFMSSTGTFAKDKNRHTVEISDSLQVGSTQMKPGKYDVQWQGTGPEIQVSFVQNGKTVATVPGTLKTNDPHVTEDDIVTETTSANLKTLKEIDFSHNKESLVFEQSGM
;
A
#
# COMPACT_ATOMS: atom_id res chain seq x y z
N MET A 1 -14.81 47.41 -11.13
CA MET A 1 -15.27 46.37 -10.19
C MET A 1 -15.38 45.07 -10.98
N LYS A 2 -14.32 44.29 -11.15
CA LYS A 2 -13.66 43.34 -10.22
C LYS A 2 -14.46 42.02 -10.08
N GLN A 3 -14.07 41.08 -10.94
CA GLN A 3 -13.91 39.61 -10.80
C GLN A 3 -15.12 38.65 -10.87
N ILE A 4 -15.11 37.89 -11.98
CA ILE A 4 -15.10 36.41 -12.10
C ILE A 4 -15.95 35.64 -11.09
N LYS A 5 -17.06 35.06 -11.58
CA LYS A 5 -17.94 34.15 -10.85
C LYS A 5 -17.35 32.73 -10.89
N TYR A 6 -17.09 32.20 -9.72
CA TYR A 6 -16.46 30.92 -9.44
C TYR A 6 -17.31 29.73 -9.93
N THR A 7 -16.75 28.93 -10.83
CA THR A 7 -17.20 27.56 -11.12
C THR A 7 -16.76 26.66 -9.98
N THR A 8 -17.65 26.39 -9.03
CA THR A 8 -17.37 25.45 -7.94
C THR A 8 -17.63 24.03 -8.43
N LEU A 9 -16.57 23.35 -8.87
CA LEU A 9 -16.57 21.91 -9.11
C LEU A 9 -16.41 21.20 -7.75
N VAL A 10 -17.50 20.64 -7.25
CA VAL A 10 -17.55 19.92 -5.97
C VAL A 10 -17.09 18.48 -6.21
N PHE A 11 -15.85 18.16 -5.88
CA PHE A 11 -15.37 16.78 -5.74
C PHE A 11 -15.62 16.32 -4.30
N ILE A 12 -16.71 15.60 -4.06
CA ILE A 12 -16.94 14.89 -2.81
C ILE A 12 -16.27 13.52 -2.95
N LEU A 13 -15.01 13.42 -2.52
CA LEU A 13 -14.38 12.13 -2.28
C LEU A 13 -14.79 11.65 -0.88
N ALA A 14 -15.92 10.94 -0.80
CA ALA A 14 -16.33 10.25 0.40
C ALA A 14 -15.42 9.04 0.63
N PHE A 15 -14.29 9.24 1.31
CA PHE A 15 -13.58 8.14 1.95
C PHE A 15 -14.46 7.65 3.11
N MET A 16 -15.30 6.65 2.84
CA MET A 16 -15.92 5.87 3.90
C MET A 16 -14.78 5.21 4.67
N SER A 17 -14.38 5.81 5.80
CA SER A 17 -13.48 5.19 6.76
C SER A 17 -14.20 3.99 7.35
N SER A 18 -14.07 2.83 6.71
CA SER A 18 -14.45 1.56 7.32
C SER A 18 -13.66 1.45 8.61
N THR A 19 -14.33 1.59 9.75
CA THR A 19 -13.73 1.37 11.06
C THR A 19 -13.51 -0.13 11.22
N GLY A 20 -12.42 -0.64 10.63
CA GLY A 20 -11.93 -1.97 10.89
C GLY A 20 -11.49 -2.05 12.35
N THR A 21 -12.08 -2.97 13.12
CA THR A 21 -11.53 -3.36 14.41
C THR A 21 -10.12 -3.90 14.14
N PHE A 22 -9.10 -3.24 14.69
CA PHE A 22 -7.72 -3.74 14.62
C PHE A 22 -7.69 -5.16 15.20
N ALA A 23 -7.63 -6.18 14.34
CA ALA A 23 -7.30 -7.53 14.73
C ALA A 23 -5.83 -7.51 15.15
N LYS A 24 -5.62 -7.22 16.44
CA LYS A 24 -4.33 -7.13 17.10
C LYS A 24 -3.57 -8.45 16.84
N ASP A 25 -2.45 -8.33 16.14
CA ASP A 25 -1.32 -9.28 16.04
C ASP A 25 -1.17 -10.21 14.81
N LYS A 26 -2.16 -10.48 13.95
CA LYS A 26 -1.95 -11.46 12.85
C LYS A 26 -1.57 -10.88 11.48
N ASN A 27 -2.14 -9.73 11.10
CA ASN A 27 -2.01 -9.19 9.75
C ASN A 27 -1.04 -8.01 9.72
N ARG A 28 0.20 -8.24 10.18
CA ARG A 28 1.25 -7.23 10.21
C ARG A 28 2.63 -7.87 10.05
N HIS A 29 3.43 -7.30 9.16
CA HIS A 29 4.85 -7.62 9.02
C HIS A 29 5.68 -6.35 8.96
N THR A 30 6.93 -6.43 9.41
CA THR A 30 7.91 -5.36 9.23
C THR A 30 8.76 -5.67 8.01
N VAL A 31 8.91 -4.68 7.13
CA VAL A 31 9.76 -4.77 5.93
C VAL A 31 10.79 -3.66 5.93
N GLU A 32 11.95 -3.92 5.32
CA GLU A 32 13.00 -2.94 5.13
C GLU A 32 13.05 -2.56 3.65
N ILE A 33 12.72 -1.30 3.36
CA ILE A 33 12.76 -0.75 2.00
C ILE A 33 14.11 -0.07 1.83
N SER A 34 14.95 -0.59 0.92
CA SER A 34 16.33 -0.10 0.72
C SER A 34 16.42 1.18 -0.11
N ASP A 35 15.47 1.40 -1.03
CA ASP A 35 15.47 2.52 -1.97
C ASP A 35 14.19 3.36 -1.86
N SER A 36 14.15 4.51 -2.53
CA SER A 36 12.88 5.22 -2.68
C SER A 36 11.90 4.37 -3.51
N LEU A 37 10.70 4.18 -2.98
CA LEU A 37 9.69 3.30 -3.55
C LEU A 37 8.34 4.02 -3.62
N GLN A 38 7.74 4.03 -4.79
CA GLN A 38 6.39 4.56 -4.99
C GLN A 38 5.36 3.51 -4.57
N VAL A 39 4.46 3.88 -3.66
CA VAL A 39 3.36 3.04 -3.18
C VAL A 39 2.06 3.81 -3.35
N GLY A 40 1.25 3.40 -4.34
CA GLY A 40 0.08 4.17 -4.78
C GLY A 40 0.51 5.56 -5.23
N SER A 41 -0.05 6.61 -4.62
CA SER A 41 0.31 8.01 -4.88
C SER A 41 1.45 8.55 -4.00
N THR A 42 1.97 7.76 -3.07
CA THR A 42 2.98 8.21 -2.10
C THR A 42 4.37 7.68 -2.43
N GLN A 43 5.34 8.59 -2.54
CA GLN A 43 6.75 8.22 -2.62
C GLN A 43 7.31 7.99 -1.20
N MET A 44 7.60 6.74 -0.88
CA MET A 44 8.20 6.34 0.38
C MET A 44 9.72 6.45 0.30
N LYS A 45 10.34 6.83 1.43
CA LYS A 45 11.80 6.90 1.59
C LYS A 45 12.34 5.54 2.02
N PRO A 46 13.64 5.28 1.82
CA PRO A 46 14.28 4.12 2.43
C PRO A 46 14.04 4.07 3.95
N GLY A 47 13.87 2.87 4.48
CA GLY A 47 13.70 2.63 5.92
C GLY A 47 12.83 1.43 6.25
N LYS A 48 12.62 1.23 7.55
CA LYS A 48 11.76 0.16 8.09
C LYS A 48 10.33 0.63 8.17
N TYR A 49 9.41 -0.22 7.71
CA TYR A 49 7.99 0.03 7.70
C TYR A 49 7.24 -1.17 8.25
N ASP A 50 6.22 -0.89 9.04
CA ASP A 50 5.21 -1.88 9.40
C ASP A 50 4.12 -1.87 8.33
N VAL A 51 3.97 -2.99 7.66
CA VAL A 51 2.93 -3.25 6.67
C VAL A 51 1.82 -4.01 7.40
N GLN A 52 0.65 -3.39 7.49
CA GLN A 52 -0.51 -3.97 8.16
C GLN A 52 -1.71 -3.95 7.23
N TRP A 53 -2.57 -4.97 7.30
CA TRP A 53 -3.76 -5.01 6.46
C TRP A 53 -5.00 -5.49 7.20
N GLN A 54 -6.16 -5.08 6.69
CA GLN A 54 -7.46 -5.45 7.24
C GLN A 54 -8.27 -6.19 6.18
N GLY A 55 -8.90 -7.28 6.62
CA GLY A 55 -9.68 -8.18 5.77
C GLY A 55 -9.04 -9.56 5.67
N THR A 56 -9.87 -10.54 5.34
CA THR A 56 -9.48 -11.94 5.12
C THR A 56 -9.86 -12.41 3.70
N GLY A 57 -10.44 -11.52 2.89
CA GLY A 57 -10.76 -11.75 1.49
C GLY A 57 -9.60 -11.33 0.59
N PRO A 58 -9.71 -11.58 -0.74
CA PRO A 58 -8.67 -11.20 -1.68
C PRO A 58 -8.44 -9.69 -1.64
N GLU A 59 -9.47 -8.86 -1.72
CA GLU A 59 -9.32 -7.40 -1.64
C GLU A 59 -9.20 -6.91 -0.19
N ILE A 60 -8.12 -6.20 0.11
CA ILE A 60 -7.79 -5.67 1.43
C ILE A 60 -7.28 -4.23 1.35
N GLN A 61 -7.32 -3.54 2.48
CA GLN A 61 -6.66 -2.24 2.65
C GLN A 61 -5.32 -2.47 3.36
N VAL A 62 -4.22 -2.14 2.69
CA VAL A 62 -2.86 -2.22 3.24
C VAL A 62 -2.42 -0.84 3.69
N SER A 63 -1.92 -0.74 4.91
CA SER A 63 -1.36 0.48 5.48
C SER A 63 0.13 0.29 5.77
N PHE A 64 0.92 1.27 5.37
CA PHE A 64 2.34 1.36 5.64
C PHE A 64 2.52 2.35 6.79
N VAL A 65 3.13 1.90 7.88
CA VAL A 65 3.32 2.65 9.12
C VAL A 65 4.81 2.82 9.37
N GLN A 66 5.23 4.06 9.63
CA GLN A 66 6.60 4.40 10.00
C GLN A 66 6.58 5.21 11.29
N ASN A 67 7.39 4.81 12.28
CA ASN A 67 7.46 5.49 13.58
C ASN A 67 6.07 5.67 14.24
N GLY A 68 5.20 4.66 14.10
CA GLY A 68 3.84 4.68 14.65
C GLY A 68 2.83 5.54 13.88
N LYS A 69 3.22 6.15 12.75
CA LYS A 69 2.34 6.95 11.90
C LYS A 69 2.11 6.27 10.56
N THR A 70 0.84 6.14 10.15
CA THR A 70 0.49 5.70 8.79
C THR A 70 0.99 6.73 7.77
N VAL A 71 1.82 6.29 6.84
CA VAL A 71 2.41 7.12 5.76
C VAL A 71 1.75 6.88 4.41
N ALA A 72 1.18 5.69 4.19
CA ALA A 72 0.41 5.36 3.00
C ALA A 72 -0.66 4.32 3.34
N THR A 73 -1.80 4.41 2.65
CA THR A 73 -2.83 3.37 2.65
C THR A 73 -3.24 3.13 1.21
N VAL A 74 -3.15 1.89 0.76
CA VAL A 74 -3.42 1.49 -0.61
C VAL A 74 -4.26 0.21 -0.63
N PRO A 75 -5.19 0.08 -1.58
CA PRO A 75 -5.85 -1.20 -1.83
C PRO A 75 -4.81 -2.21 -2.33
N GLY A 76 -5.00 -3.47 -1.96
CA GLY A 76 -4.16 -4.57 -2.42
C GLY A 76 -4.92 -5.89 -2.38
N THR A 77 -4.29 -6.93 -2.92
CA THR A 77 -4.79 -8.29 -2.90
C THR A 77 -3.95 -9.15 -1.98
N LEU A 78 -4.58 -9.81 -0.99
CA LEU A 78 -3.93 -10.83 -0.18
C LEU A 78 -3.99 -12.19 -0.88
N LYS A 79 -2.83 -12.78 -1.16
CA LYS A 79 -2.72 -14.19 -1.50
C LYS A 79 -2.22 -14.96 -0.28
N THR A 80 -2.91 -16.03 0.06
CA THR A 80 -2.53 -16.94 1.17
C THR A 80 -2.17 -18.31 0.61
N ASN A 81 -1.22 -19.00 1.24
CA ASN A 81 -0.71 -20.29 0.77
C ASN A 81 -0.15 -20.23 -0.67
N ASP A 82 0.55 -19.16 -1.01
CA ASP A 82 1.15 -19.00 -2.34
C ASP A 82 2.42 -19.87 -2.45
N PRO A 83 2.44 -20.87 -3.35
CA PRO A 83 3.59 -21.76 -3.51
C PRO A 83 4.80 -21.08 -4.18
N HIS A 84 4.61 -19.92 -4.84
CA HIS A 84 5.70 -19.18 -5.46
C HIS A 84 6.50 -18.35 -4.46
N VAL A 85 5.92 -18.07 -3.30
CA VAL A 85 6.59 -17.34 -2.22
C VAL A 85 7.62 -18.27 -1.56
N THR A 86 8.88 -18.15 -1.97
CA THR A 86 10.00 -18.96 -1.43
C THR A 86 10.86 -18.21 -0.43
N GLU A 87 10.92 -16.89 -0.52
CA GLU A 87 11.70 -15.99 0.33
C GLU A 87 10.95 -14.68 0.60
N ASP A 88 11.43 -13.89 1.56
CA ASP A 88 10.88 -12.56 1.81
C ASP A 88 11.43 -11.60 0.75
N ASP A 89 10.56 -10.97 -0.03
CA ASP A 89 10.97 -10.09 -1.12
C ASP A 89 10.04 -8.87 -1.26
N ILE A 90 10.59 -7.79 -1.83
CA ILE A 90 9.84 -6.60 -2.23
C ILE A 90 9.97 -6.48 -3.74
N VAL A 91 8.96 -7.00 -4.43
CA VAL A 91 8.92 -6.97 -5.89
C VAL A 91 8.51 -5.59 -6.36
N THR A 92 9.36 -4.99 -7.19
CA THR A 92 9.15 -3.66 -7.74
C THR A 92 9.11 -3.68 -9.26
N GLU A 93 8.38 -2.73 -9.83
CA GLU A 93 8.42 -2.43 -11.25
C GLU A 93 9.07 -1.06 -11.45
N THR A 94 9.91 -0.92 -12.47
CA THR A 94 10.50 0.38 -12.83
C THR A 94 9.72 0.95 -14.00
N THR A 95 9.10 2.10 -13.79
CA THR A 95 8.37 2.82 -14.83
C THR A 95 9.33 3.45 -15.85
N SER A 96 8.79 3.90 -16.99
CA SER A 96 9.54 4.63 -18.01
C SER A 96 10.20 5.92 -17.50
N ALA A 97 9.72 6.48 -16.39
CA ALA A 97 10.30 7.63 -15.70
C ALA A 97 11.44 7.27 -14.71
N ASN A 98 11.93 6.02 -14.72
CA ASN A 98 12.89 5.47 -13.75
C ASN A 98 12.39 5.51 -12.29
N LEU A 99 11.08 5.52 -12.06
CA LEU A 99 10.50 5.41 -10.72
C LEU A 99 10.25 3.95 -10.40
N LYS A 100 10.81 3.47 -9.27
CA LYS A 100 10.49 2.16 -8.70
C LYS A 100 9.12 2.22 -8.03
N THR A 101 8.26 1.30 -8.39
CA THR A 101 6.86 1.22 -7.94
C THR A 101 6.63 -0.15 -7.31
N LEU A 102 5.95 -0.18 -6.17
CA LEU A 102 5.67 -1.43 -5.47
C LEU A 102 4.66 -2.26 -6.24
N LYS A 103 4.97 -3.54 -6.45
CA LYS A 103 4.08 -4.50 -7.11
C LYS A 103 3.62 -5.59 -6.15
N GLU A 104 4.55 -6.14 -5.38
CA GLU A 104 4.25 -7.24 -4.47
C GLU A 104 5.19 -7.23 -3.26
N ILE A 105 4.71 -7.70 -2.11
CA ILE A 105 5.53 -8.01 -0.94
C ILE A 105 5.28 -9.46 -0.58
N ASP A 106 6.35 -10.24 -0.53
CA ASP A 106 6.33 -11.67 -0.23
C ASP A 106 6.74 -11.92 1.22
N PHE A 107 5.98 -12.77 1.90
CA PHE A 107 6.21 -13.20 3.28
C PHE A 107 6.37 -14.72 3.33
N SER A 108 7.63 -15.18 3.28
CA SER A 108 8.00 -16.59 3.19
C SER A 108 7.55 -17.44 4.37
N HIS A 109 7.55 -16.88 5.57
CA HIS A 109 7.18 -17.59 6.79
C HIS A 109 5.72 -18.07 6.74
N ASN A 110 4.83 -17.26 6.15
CA ASN A 110 3.41 -17.53 6.09
C ASN A 110 2.94 -18.06 4.73
N LYS A 111 3.82 -18.07 3.71
CA LYS A 111 3.44 -18.29 2.30
C LYS A 111 2.34 -17.31 1.87
N GLU A 112 2.52 -16.04 2.22
CA GLU A 112 1.58 -14.97 1.92
C GLU A 112 2.23 -13.94 1.00
N SER A 113 1.44 -13.32 0.13
CA SER A 113 1.87 -12.13 -0.60
C SER A 113 0.80 -11.06 -0.66
N LEU A 114 1.25 -9.80 -0.65
CA LEU A 114 0.42 -8.62 -0.85
C LEU A 114 0.69 -8.07 -2.24
N VAL A 115 -0.27 -8.21 -3.14
CA VAL A 115 -0.16 -7.71 -4.52
C VAL A 115 -0.85 -6.36 -4.64
N PHE A 116 -0.19 -5.40 -5.29
CA PHE A 116 -0.69 -4.05 -5.46
C PHE A 116 -0.97 -3.78 -6.93
N GLU A 117 -2.22 -3.44 -7.22
CA GLU A 117 -2.59 -2.98 -8.56
C GLU A 117 -2.01 -1.58 -8.78
N GLN A 118 -1.23 -1.41 -9.84
CA GLN A 118 -0.75 -0.10 -10.23
C GLN A 118 -1.92 0.72 -10.73
N SER A 119 -2.40 1.63 -9.88
CA SER A 119 -3.46 2.57 -10.23
C SER A 119 -2.93 3.60 -11.23
N GLY A 120 -2.93 3.23 -12.51
CA GLY A 120 -2.82 4.12 -13.67
C GLY A 120 -1.48 4.81 -13.89
N MET A 121 -0.78 4.38 -14.94
CA MET A 121 -0.17 5.33 -15.88
C MET A 121 -1.21 5.67 -16.96
#